data_AF-A0A3N2KFK7-F1
#
_entry.id   AF-A0A3N2KFK7-F1
#
_cell.length_a   1.000
_cell.length_b   1.000
_cell.length_c   1.000
_cell.angle_alpha   90.00
_cell.angle_beta   90.00
_cell.angle_gamma   90.00
#
_symmetry.space_group_name_H-M   'P 1'
#
loop_
_entity.id
_entity.type
_entity.pdbx_description
1 polymer ?
#
loop_
_entity_poly.entity_id
_entity_poly.type
_entity_poly.pdbx_seq_one_letter_code
_entity_poly.pdbx_strand_id
1 'polypeptide(L)'
;MKSQKAPYPPHVIKTIAGIMASKDVCAPNYLKGPELVGLFQSLGFPDSYTFVEGRGIQTLDFGEGLSRLAYTTKRLEALNKSLQMPDAIRKFIENVQAPQDAINSIQDILQRFNLPLGIQIKESAMNKKIFLSMIKRMMNTIMMLV
;
A
#
# COMPACT_ATOMS: atom_id res chain seq x y z
N MET A 1 0.74 22.71 -0.46
CA MET A 1 0.56 21.37 0.12
C MET A 1 0.54 21.49 1.64
N LYS A 2 -0.40 20.85 2.36
CA LYS A 2 -0.27 20.75 3.82
C LYS A 2 0.55 19.49 4.11
N SER A 3 1.83 19.67 4.36
CA SER A 3 2.70 18.60 4.85
C SER A 3 2.11 17.99 6.13
N GLN A 4 2.31 16.70 6.34
CA GLN A 4 2.02 16.06 7.61
C GLN A 4 2.72 16.88 8.72
N LYS A 5 1.95 17.36 9.70
CA LYS A 5 2.47 18.24 10.77
C LYS A 5 2.92 17.48 12.01
N ALA A 6 2.45 16.24 12.17
CA ALA A 6 2.74 15.40 13.32
C ALA A 6 2.72 13.91 12.92
N PRO A 7 3.49 13.05 13.58
CA PRO A 7 3.44 11.60 13.39
C PRO A 7 2.04 11.03 13.66
N TYR A 8 1.66 9.99 12.93
CA TYR A 8 0.44 9.23 13.17
C TYR A 8 0.60 8.41 14.46
N PRO A 9 -0.45 8.23 15.27
CA PRO A 9 -0.40 7.39 16.45
C PRO A 9 -0.09 5.91 16.13
N PRO A 10 0.58 5.15 17.03
CA PRO A 10 0.96 3.76 16.76
C PRO A 10 -0.20 2.83 16.38
N HIS A 11 -1.36 2.99 17.01
CA HIS A 11 -2.54 2.19 16.69
C HIS A 11 -3.08 2.48 15.27
N VAL A 12 -2.99 3.72 14.80
CA VAL A 12 -3.36 4.08 13.43
C VAL A 12 -2.40 3.44 12.43
N ILE A 13 -1.10 3.49 12.71
CA ILE A 13 -0.07 2.84 11.88
C ILE A 13 -0.36 1.35 11.76
N LYS A 14 -0.64 0.67 12.88
CA LYS A 14 -0.96 -0.77 12.90
C LYS A 14 -2.22 -1.10 12.10
N THR A 15 -3.26 -0.26 12.19
CA THR A 15 -4.49 -0.45 11.41
C THR A 15 -4.25 -0.28 9.93
N ILE A 16 -3.52 0.78 9.52
CA ILE A 16 -3.14 0.99 8.11
C ILE A 16 -2.25 -0.16 7.61
N ALA A 17 -1.31 -0.64 8.43
CA ALA A 17 -0.50 -1.81 8.10
C ALA A 17 -1.37 -3.05 7.86
N GLY A 18 -2.43 -3.25 8.65
CA GLY A 18 -3.39 -4.34 8.46
C GLY A 18 -4.14 -4.25 7.13
N ILE A 19 -4.49 -3.04 6.69
CA ILE A 19 -5.11 -2.79 5.39
C ILE A 19 -4.11 -3.09 4.26
N MET A 20 -2.89 -2.56 4.36
CA MET A 20 -1.85 -2.73 3.32
C MET A 20 -1.33 -4.17 3.21
N ALA A 21 -1.25 -4.88 4.33
CA ALA A 21 -0.76 -6.24 4.43
C ALA A 21 -1.89 -7.24 4.68
N SER A 22 -3.07 -6.98 4.10
CA SER A 22 -4.23 -7.87 4.22
C SER A 22 -3.85 -9.32 3.95
N LYS A 23 -4.44 -10.23 4.74
CA LYS A 23 -4.30 -11.69 4.57
C LYS A 23 -5.34 -12.26 3.61
N ASP A 24 -6.40 -11.48 3.34
CA ASP A 24 -7.44 -11.88 2.42
C ASP A 24 -6.94 -11.68 0.98
N VAL A 25 -6.62 -12.80 0.33
CA VAL A 25 -6.13 -12.83 -1.05
C VAL A 25 -7.17 -12.39 -2.07
N CYS A 26 -8.46 -12.41 -1.68
CA CYS A 26 -9.57 -11.95 -2.49
C CYS A 26 -9.89 -10.46 -2.25
N ALA A 27 -9.24 -9.83 -1.28
CA ALA A 27 -9.50 -8.42 -0.98
C ALA A 27 -9.08 -7.53 -2.17
N PRO A 28 -9.89 -6.55 -2.58
CA PRO A 28 -9.58 -5.67 -3.72
C PRO A 28 -8.29 -4.84 -3.56
N ASN A 29 -7.83 -4.69 -2.33
CA ASN A 29 -6.61 -3.97 -1.95
C ASN A 29 -5.44 -4.90 -1.60
N TYR A 30 -5.55 -6.21 -1.88
CA TYR A 30 -4.52 -7.19 -1.60
C TYR A 30 -3.29 -6.97 -2.49
N LEU A 31 -2.12 -6.87 -1.87
CA LEU A 31 -0.81 -6.95 -2.54
C LEU A 31 -0.19 -8.31 -2.25
N LYS A 32 0.43 -8.95 -3.25
CA LYS A 32 1.28 -10.14 -3.05
C LYS A 32 2.55 -9.75 -2.29
N GLY A 33 3.25 -10.74 -1.74
CA GLY A 33 4.49 -10.53 -1.00
C GLY A 33 5.52 -9.66 -1.75
N PRO A 34 5.89 -10.02 -2.99
CA PRO A 34 6.79 -9.21 -3.81
C PRO A 34 6.27 -7.80 -4.10
N GLU A 35 4.96 -7.63 -4.33
CA GLU A 35 4.35 -6.32 -4.61
C GLU A 35 4.39 -5.41 -3.36
N LEU A 36 4.14 -5.99 -2.19
CA LEU A 36 4.24 -5.30 -0.90
C LEU A 36 5.68 -4.87 -0.61
N VAL A 37 6.67 -5.73 -0.88
CA VAL A 37 8.09 -5.37 -0.75
C VAL A 37 8.48 -4.30 -1.76
N GLY A 38 8.07 -4.46 -3.02
CA GLY A 38 8.33 -3.49 -4.09
C GLY A 38 7.78 -2.09 -3.79
N LEU A 39 6.64 -2.00 -3.12
CA LEU A 39 6.11 -0.73 -2.62
C LEU A 39 7.11 -0.01 -1.71
N PHE A 40 7.66 -0.69 -0.72
CA PHE A 40 8.62 -0.08 0.21
C PHE A 40 10.01 0.11 -0.42
N GLN A 41 10.41 -0.72 -1.38
CA GLN A 41 11.60 -0.45 -2.20
C GLN A 41 11.47 0.88 -2.94
N SER A 42 10.30 1.19 -3.51
CA SER A 42 10.04 2.49 -4.16
C SER A 42 10.08 3.69 -3.19
N LEU A 43 10.07 3.43 -1.88
CA LEU A 43 10.17 4.42 -0.81
C LEU A 43 11.56 4.45 -0.15
N GLY A 44 12.54 3.73 -0.73
CA GLY A 44 13.93 3.76 -0.29
C GLY A 44 14.37 2.63 0.65
N PHE A 45 13.56 1.58 0.80
CA PHE A 45 13.93 0.42 1.63
C PHE A 45 14.41 -0.75 0.75
N PRO A 46 15.71 -1.07 0.70
CA PRO A 46 16.27 -2.11 -0.17
C PRO A 46 16.01 -3.52 0.38
N ASP A 47 14.75 -3.83 0.66
CA ASP A 47 14.31 -5.10 1.23
C ASP A 47 14.11 -6.16 0.17
N SER A 48 14.03 -7.43 0.58
CA SER A 48 13.84 -8.55 -0.34
C SER A 48 12.71 -9.46 0.11
N TYR A 49 11.93 -9.95 -0.86
CA TYR A 49 10.96 -10.99 -0.63
C TYR A 49 11.57 -12.33 -1.03
N THR A 50 11.80 -13.23 -0.08
CA THR A 50 12.39 -14.54 -0.37
C THR A 50 11.43 -15.67 -0.02
N PHE A 51 11.46 -16.72 -0.84
CA PHE A 51 10.77 -17.98 -0.55
C PHE A 51 11.73 -19.07 -0.05
N VAL A 52 13.01 -18.74 0.15
CA VAL A 52 14.02 -19.70 0.61
C VAL A 52 13.61 -20.17 2.01
N GLU A 53 13.42 -21.48 2.17
CA GLU A 53 12.92 -22.13 3.39
C GLU A 53 11.54 -21.66 3.90
N GLY A 54 10.73 -21.06 3.03
CA GLY A 54 9.33 -20.76 3.31
C GLY A 54 9.07 -19.62 4.30
N ARG A 55 10.06 -18.77 4.59
CA ARG A 55 9.90 -17.72 5.61
C ARG A 55 10.40 -16.34 5.18
N GLY A 56 9.47 -15.60 4.57
CA GLY A 56 9.24 -14.20 4.93
C GLY A 56 10.05 -13.14 4.19
N ILE A 57 10.02 -11.94 4.77
CA ILE A 57 10.62 -10.75 4.21
C ILE A 57 11.95 -10.51 4.89
N GLN A 58 12.99 -10.24 4.10
CA GLN A 58 14.33 -9.94 4.54
C GLN A 58 14.57 -8.44 4.51
N THR A 59 15.16 -7.93 5.58
CA THR A 59 15.44 -6.52 5.80
C THR A 59 16.85 -6.36 6.38
N LEU A 60 17.54 -5.28 6.03
CA LEU A 60 18.89 -5.01 6.57
C LEU A 60 18.87 -4.66 8.06
N ASP A 61 17.80 -4.04 8.53
CA ASP A 61 17.66 -3.42 9.84
C ASP A 61 16.85 -4.26 10.85
N PHE A 62 16.02 -5.19 10.37
CA PHE A 62 15.19 -6.05 11.24
C PHE A 62 15.41 -7.55 11.03
N GLY A 63 16.40 -7.92 10.22
CA GLY A 63 16.74 -9.31 9.92
C GLY A 63 15.76 -9.98 8.95
N GLU A 64 15.70 -11.30 9.04
CA GLU A 64 14.94 -12.17 8.14
C GLU A 64 13.68 -12.75 8.77
N GLY A 65 12.79 -13.31 7.94
CA GLY A 65 11.63 -14.06 8.43
C GLY A 65 10.45 -13.20 8.92
N LEU A 66 10.43 -11.89 8.64
CA LEU A 66 9.31 -11.05 9.03
C LEU A 66 8.03 -11.48 8.32
N SER A 67 6.93 -11.59 9.09
CA SER A 67 5.59 -11.67 8.52
C SER A 67 5.24 -10.39 7.77
N ARG A 68 4.35 -10.47 6.78
CA ARG A 68 3.87 -9.31 6.01
C ARG A 68 3.40 -8.17 6.90
N LEU A 69 2.57 -8.46 7.90
CA LEU A 69 2.05 -7.45 8.83
C LEU A 69 3.17 -6.81 9.68
N ALA A 70 4.07 -7.62 10.23
CA ALA A 70 5.18 -7.11 11.04
C ALA A 70 6.11 -6.21 10.21
N TYR A 71 6.43 -6.66 8.99
CA TYR A 71 7.22 -5.90 8.02
C TYR A 71 6.57 -4.55 7.69
N THR A 72 5.31 -4.56 7.25
CA THR A 72 4.58 -3.33 6.90
C THR A 72 4.45 -2.38 8.08
N THR A 73 4.19 -2.90 9.28
CA THR A 73 4.11 -2.08 10.50
C THR A 73 5.44 -1.37 10.75
N LYS A 74 6.56 -2.09 10.76
CA LYS A 74 7.90 -1.52 10.98
C LYS A 74 8.27 -0.48 9.93
N ARG A 75 7.94 -0.73 8.66
CA ARG A 75 8.22 0.21 7.57
C ARG A 75 7.38 1.47 7.65
N LEU A 76 6.10 1.35 7.99
CA LEU A 76 5.25 2.52 8.22
C LEU A 76 5.70 3.29 9.46
N GLU A 77 6.14 2.62 10.54
CA GLU A 77 6.73 3.29 11.70
C GLU A 77 7.98 4.10 11.33
N ALA A 78 8.87 3.54 10.50
CA ALA A 78 10.05 4.23 10.01
C ALA A 78 9.67 5.48 9.17
N LEU A 79 8.75 5.33 8.22
CA LEU A 79 8.27 6.45 7.40
C LEU A 79 7.54 7.51 8.24
N ASN A 80 6.82 7.10 9.27
CA ASN A 80 6.09 8.02 10.14
C ASN A 80 7.02 8.91 10.98
N LYS A 81 8.18 8.42 11.38
CA LYS A 81 9.22 9.24 12.03
C LYS A 81 9.69 10.38 11.13
N SER A 82 9.74 10.14 9.81
CA SER A 82 10.11 11.13 8.79
C SER A 82 8.90 11.87 8.20
N LEU A 83 7.69 11.70 8.75
CA LEU A 83 6.45 12.31 8.27
C LEU A 83 6.08 11.97 6.81
N GLN A 84 6.45 10.77 6.37
CA GLN A 84 6.22 10.26 5.01
C GLN A 84 5.05 9.27 4.91
N MET A 85 4.19 9.18 5.94
CA MET A 85 2.99 8.34 5.91
C MET A 85 2.08 8.64 4.70
N PRO A 86 1.81 9.91 4.34
CA PRO A 86 1.00 10.22 3.15
C PRO A 86 1.58 9.67 1.85
N ASP A 87 2.91 9.59 1.73
CA ASP A 87 3.56 9.06 0.53
C ASP A 87 3.45 7.53 0.46
N ALA A 88 3.60 6.85 1.60
CA ALA A 88 3.35 5.41 1.69
C ALA A 88 1.90 5.06 1.32
N ILE A 89 0.94 5.79 1.88
CA ILE A 89 -0.48 5.57 1.59
C ILE A 89 -0.77 5.85 0.10
N ARG A 90 -0.22 6.92 -0.46
CA ARG A 90 -0.38 7.22 -1.90
C ARG A 90 0.19 6.08 -2.76
N LYS A 91 1.40 5.61 -2.45
CA LYS A 91 2.02 4.49 -3.17
C LYS A 91 1.22 3.21 -3.04
N PHE A 92 0.64 2.94 -1.88
CA PHE A 92 -0.28 1.82 -1.71
C PHE A 92 -1.47 1.91 -2.65
N ILE A 93 -2.17 3.04 -2.63
CA ILE A 93 -3.38 3.25 -3.44
C ILE A 93 -3.05 3.19 -4.94
N GLU A 94 -1.88 3.65 -5.35
CA GLU A 94 -1.41 3.52 -6.74
C GLU A 94 -1.17 2.07 -7.18
N ASN A 95 -0.89 1.14 -6.27
CA ASN A 95 -0.47 -0.23 -6.60
C ASN A 95 -1.54 -1.30 -6.39
N VAL A 96 -2.68 -0.97 -5.78
CA VAL A 96 -3.80 -1.92 -5.57
C VAL A 96 -4.72 -2.01 -6.79
N GLN A 97 -5.50 -3.09 -6.88
CA GLN A 97 -6.44 -3.31 -7.98
C GLN A 97 -7.66 -2.39 -7.90
N ALA A 98 -8.17 -2.13 -6.69
CA ALA A 98 -9.27 -1.20 -6.45
C ALA A 98 -8.81 0.01 -5.61
N PRO A 99 -8.26 1.06 -6.25
CA PRO A 99 -7.81 2.26 -5.55
C PRO A 99 -8.91 2.92 -4.72
N GLN A 100 -10.16 2.95 -5.21
CA GLN A 100 -11.27 3.59 -4.50
C GLN A 100 -11.61 2.90 -3.18
N ASP A 101 -11.59 1.57 -3.14
CA ASP A 101 -11.86 0.82 -1.91
C ASP A 101 -10.74 1.02 -0.88
N ALA A 102 -9.49 1.08 -1.34
CA ALA A 102 -8.35 1.40 -0.49
C ALA A 102 -8.44 2.84 0.05
N ILE A 103 -8.87 3.80 -0.77
CA ILE A 103 -9.13 5.18 -0.33
C ILE A 103 -10.17 5.17 0.78
N ASN A 104 -11.34 4.60 0.53
CA ASN A 104 -12.44 4.58 1.49
C ASN A 104 -11.99 3.95 2.82
N SER A 105 -11.31 2.80 2.74
CA SER A 105 -10.79 2.10 3.92
C SER A 105 -9.82 2.94 4.75
N ILE A 106 -8.91 3.68 4.09
CA ILE A 106 -7.95 4.54 4.80
C ILE A 106 -8.64 5.79 5.34
N GLN A 107 -9.51 6.42 4.55
CA GLN A 107 -10.24 7.64 4.94
C GLN A 107 -11.10 7.39 6.18
N ASP A 108 -11.80 6.26 6.24
CA ASP A 108 -12.59 5.86 7.41
C ASP A 108 -11.74 5.83 8.68
N ILE A 109 -10.52 5.28 8.60
CA ILE A 109 -9.60 5.26 9.73
C ILE A 109 -9.15 6.68 10.09
N LEU A 110 -8.71 7.48 9.12
CA LEU A 110 -8.24 8.83 9.41
C LEU A 110 -9.32 9.71 10.04
N GLN A 111 -10.56 9.61 9.56
CA GLN A 111 -11.71 10.33 10.11
C GLN A 111 -12.00 9.91 11.55
N ARG A 112 -12.02 8.60 11.84
CA ARG A 112 -12.22 8.09 13.22
C ARG A 112 -11.20 8.63 14.22
N PHE A 113 -10.00 8.97 13.77
CA PHE A 113 -8.92 9.50 14.60
C PHE A 113 -8.68 11.01 14.44
N ASN A 114 -9.58 11.74 13.75
CA ASN A 114 -9.45 13.17 13.48
C ASN A 114 -8.09 13.56 12.83
N LEU A 115 -7.55 12.67 12.00
CA LEU A 115 -6.29 12.90 11.31
C LEU A 115 -6.50 13.60 9.97
N PRO A 116 -5.59 14.50 9.57
CA PRO A 116 -5.73 15.21 8.31
C PRO A 116 -5.65 14.23 7.14
N LEU A 117 -6.62 14.34 6.24
CA LEU A 117 -6.79 13.42 5.12
C LEU A 117 -5.56 13.31 4.24
N GLY A 118 -4.70 14.35 4.13
CA GLY A 118 -3.32 14.32 3.61
C GLY A 118 -3.10 13.79 2.18
N ILE A 119 -4.10 13.16 1.59
CA ILE A 119 -4.08 12.31 0.42
C ILE A 119 -5.00 13.01 -0.58
N GLN A 120 -4.45 13.98 -1.31
CA GLN A 120 -5.08 14.42 -2.55
C GLN A 120 -4.61 13.47 -3.64
N ILE A 121 -5.43 12.49 -3.97
CA ILE A 121 -5.20 11.66 -5.14
C ILE A 121 -5.59 12.51 -6.32
N LYS A 122 -4.62 12.83 -7.19
CA LYS A 122 -4.93 13.48 -8.46
C LYS A 122 -5.92 12.57 -9.19
N GLU A 123 -7.18 13.00 -9.30
CA GLU A 123 -8.23 12.35 -10.11
C GLU A 123 -7.74 12.04 -11.52
N SER A 124 -6.82 12.85 -12.06
CA SER A 124 -6.23 12.65 -13.39
C SER A 124 -5.39 11.38 -13.53
N ALA A 125 -4.75 10.89 -12.46
CA ALA A 125 -3.98 9.64 -12.48
C ALA A 125 -4.89 8.41 -12.33
N MET A 126 -5.93 8.49 -11.50
CA MET A 126 -6.93 7.42 -11.35
C MET A 126 -7.75 7.25 -12.62
N ASN A 127 -8.27 8.34 -13.22
CA ASN A 127 -9.07 8.24 -14.44
C ASN A 127 -8.27 7.62 -15.59
N LYS A 128 -6.99 7.98 -15.76
CA LYS A 128 -6.16 7.41 -16.82
C LYS A 128 -5.88 5.92 -16.58
N LYS A 129 -5.60 5.50 -15.34
CA LYS A 129 -5.29 4.11 -15.00
C LYS A 129 -6.54 3.22 -15.08
N ILE A 130 -7.69 3.70 -14.60
CA ILE A 130 -8.99 3.03 -14.71
C ILE A 130 -9.39 2.88 -16.17
N PHE A 131 -9.31 3.97 -16.96
CA PHE A 131 -9.60 3.98 -18.39
C PHE A 131 -8.69 3.02 -19.18
N LEU A 132 -7.38 3.04 -18.92
CA LEU A 132 -6.44 2.08 -19.52
C LEU A 132 -6.73 0.63 -19.11
N SER A 133 -7.13 0.39 -17.85
CA SER A 133 -7.53 -0.95 -17.41
C SER A 133 -8.81 -1.45 -18.07
N MET A 134 -9.79 -0.56 -18.29
CA MET A 134 -11.03 -0.87 -19.02
C MET A 134 -10.75 -1.20 -20.48
N ILE A 135 -9.92 -0.40 -21.15
CA ILE A 135 -9.49 -0.67 -22.54
C ILE A 135 -8.81 -2.03 -22.62
N LYS A 136 -7.88 -2.33 -21.71
CA LYS A 136 -7.15 -3.62 -21.72
C LYS A 136 -8.08 -4.80 -21.51
N ARG A 137 -9.11 -4.68 -20.66
CA ARG A 137 -10.14 -5.71 -20.46
C ARG A 137 -11.00 -5.90 -21.72
N MET A 138 -11.44 -4.81 -22.36
CA MET A 138 -12.20 -4.89 -23.61
C MET A 138 -11.41 -5.55 -24.73
N MET A 139 -10.13 -5.20 -24.90
CA MET A 139 -9.27 -5.79 -25.93
C MET A 139 -9.06 -7.30 -25.69
N ASN A 140 -8.85 -7.72 -24.44
CA ASN A 140 -8.70 -9.14 -24.12
C ASN A 140 -9.99 -9.94 -24.37
N THR A 141 -11.16 -9.38 -24.11
CA THR A 141 -12.44 -10.04 -24.41
C THR A 141 -12.65 -10.21 -25.92
N ILE A 142 -12.31 -9.18 -26.71
CA ILE A 142 -12.41 -9.24 -28.17
C ILE A 142 -11.43 -10.27 -28.76
N MET A 143 -10.20 -10.35 -28.22
CA MET A 143 -9.19 -11.31 -28.68
C MET A 143 -9.49 -12.78 -28.34
N MET A 144 -10.39 -13.07 -27.40
CA MET A 144 -10.82 -14.45 -27.09
C MET A 144 -12.03 -14.91 -27.92
N LEU A 145 -12.60 -14.04 -28.76
CA LEU A 145 -13.77 -14.31 -29.60
C LEU A 145 -13.41 -14.44 -31.10
N VAL A 146 -12.12 -14.46 -31.44
CA VAL A 146 -11.57 -14.69 -32.79
C VAL A 146 -10.65 -15.90 -32.72
#